data_AF-A0A2M9FX54-F1
#
_entry.id   AF-A0A2M9FX54-F1
#
_cell.length_a   1.000
_cell.length_b   1.000
_cell.length_c   1.000
_cell.angle_alpha   90.00
_cell.angle_beta   90.00
_cell.angle_gamma   90.00
#
_symmetry.space_group_name_H-M   'P 1'
#
loop_
_entity.id
_entity.type
_entity.pdbx_description
1 polymer ?
#
loop_
_entity_poly.entity_id
_entity_poly.type
_entity_poly.pdbx_seq_one_letter_code
_entity_poly.pdbx_strand_id
1 'polypeptide(L)'
;MSGAWTNDTIAPRPAPPPRRRQARGERALGYAVITLLGLLGLGIIAFLVDSWDTDFFARYAPKYLSGLWVTVQLVGLSVVLGAMLSLPVALGRMSPNRAAGWAAFAYVYFFRGTPLLAQIFLVYYGAGVFVDELRQAGLWTFFREPWNCAVFTFTLNTAAYQAEILRGAIESVPKGQWEAAQSLGLRRWTTFRKIILPQALIVALRPYGNEIILMIKGSAIVAIITVLDLMGETRRAFSRTYDFQTYIWAALFYLAIVEALRLVWDRLERRLTRHIRRDD
;
A
#
# COMPACT_ATOMS: atom_id res chain seq x y z
N MET A 1 28.75 -5.54 -63.26
CA MET A 1 29.00 -5.24 -61.84
C MET A 1 28.15 -6.19 -61.01
N SER A 2 28.70 -7.35 -60.62
CA SER A 2 28.00 -8.39 -59.87
C SER A 2 28.14 -8.16 -58.36
N GLY A 3 27.04 -7.83 -57.68
CA GLY A 3 27.00 -7.73 -56.22
C GLY A 3 26.98 -9.12 -55.59
N ALA A 4 28.02 -9.46 -54.84
CA ALA A 4 28.09 -10.67 -54.04
C ALA A 4 27.21 -10.51 -52.79
N TRP A 5 26.17 -11.35 -52.68
CA TRP A 5 25.43 -11.52 -51.43
C TRP A 5 26.30 -12.32 -50.47
N THR A 6 26.82 -11.67 -49.42
CA THR A 6 27.48 -12.38 -48.32
C THR A 6 26.43 -13.19 -47.57
N ASN A 7 26.64 -14.51 -47.56
CA ASN A 7 25.78 -15.49 -46.93
C ASN A 7 26.03 -15.49 -45.41
N ASP A 8 25.78 -14.36 -44.75
CA ASP A 8 25.92 -14.21 -43.29
C ASP A 8 24.72 -14.86 -42.59
N THR A 9 24.69 -16.20 -42.62
CA THR A 9 23.79 -16.97 -41.77
C THR A 9 24.22 -16.77 -40.31
N ILE A 10 23.35 -16.16 -39.51
CA ILE A 10 23.54 -16.00 -38.06
C ILE A 10 23.89 -17.36 -37.46
N ALA A 11 25.08 -17.48 -36.86
CA ALA A 11 25.52 -18.72 -36.24
C ALA A 11 24.47 -19.21 -35.22
N PRO A 12 24.09 -20.50 -35.24
CA PRO A 12 23.08 -21.03 -34.33
C PRO A 12 23.53 -20.77 -32.90
N ARG A 13 22.66 -20.13 -32.11
CA ARG A 13 22.93 -19.89 -30.69
C ARG A 13 23.23 -21.25 -30.03
N PRO A 14 24.32 -21.36 -29.24
CA PRO A 14 24.62 -22.60 -28.54
C PRO A 14 23.42 -22.98 -27.68
N ALA A 15 23.13 -24.29 -27.63
CA ALA A 15 22.03 -24.81 -26.83
C ALA A 15 22.18 -24.32 -25.38
N PRO A 16 21.10 -23.85 -24.72
CA PRO A 16 21.18 -23.47 -23.33
C PRO A 16 21.73 -24.66 -22.52
N PRO A 17 22.58 -24.41 -21.51
CA PRO A 17 23.16 -25.48 -20.72
C PRO A 17 22.04 -26.37 -20.14
N PRO A 18 22.24 -27.70 -20.07
CA PRO A 18 21.22 -28.59 -19.56
C PRO A 18 20.82 -28.16 -18.14
N ARG A 19 19.51 -28.02 -17.89
CA ARG A 19 19.00 -27.70 -16.55
C ARG A 19 19.65 -28.66 -15.56
N ARG A 20 20.44 -28.12 -14.62
CA ARG A 20 21.10 -28.90 -13.58
C ARG A 20 20.01 -29.74 -12.89
N ARG A 21 20.09 -31.06 -13.00
CA ARG A 21 19.19 -31.98 -12.30
C ARG A 21 19.41 -31.70 -10.81
N GLN A 22 18.46 -31.00 -10.18
CA GLN A 22 18.51 -30.70 -8.75
C GLN A 22 18.90 -31.97 -8.00
N ALA A 23 19.92 -31.88 -7.17
CA ALA A 23 20.44 -33.05 -6.46
C ALA A 23 19.33 -33.62 -5.56
N ARG A 24 19.32 -34.95 -5.38
CA ARG A 24 18.31 -35.65 -4.56
C ARG A 24 18.19 -35.06 -3.14
N GLY A 25 19.27 -34.50 -2.62
CA GLY A 25 19.32 -33.78 -1.34
C GLY A 25 18.60 -32.43 -1.32
N GLU A 26 18.62 -31.65 -2.41
CA GLU A 26 17.90 -30.37 -2.51
C GLU A 26 16.38 -30.58 -2.46
N ARG A 27 15.91 -31.68 -3.05
CA ARG A 27 14.48 -32.08 -3.00
C ARG A 27 14.07 -32.61 -1.64
N ALA A 28 14.91 -33.42 -1.00
CA ALA A 28 14.66 -33.92 0.35
C ALA A 28 14.60 -32.77 1.37
N LEU A 29 15.50 -31.78 1.25
CA LEU A 29 15.46 -30.57 2.07
C LEU A 29 14.19 -29.76 1.79
N GLY A 30 13.79 -29.61 0.52
CA GLY A 30 12.52 -28.97 0.16
C GLY A 30 11.30 -29.64 0.80
N TYR A 31 11.19 -30.98 0.70
CA TYR A 31 10.11 -31.71 1.35
C TYR A 31 10.17 -31.64 2.88
N ALA A 32 11.35 -31.71 3.48
CA ALA A 32 11.50 -31.58 4.93
C ALA A 32 11.03 -30.20 5.42
N VAL A 33 11.38 -29.13 4.69
CA VAL A 33 10.92 -27.77 4.99
C VAL A 33 9.40 -27.66 4.85
N ILE A 34 8.81 -28.17 3.76
CA ILE A 34 7.35 -28.13 3.55
C ILE A 34 6.62 -28.92 4.63
N THR A 35 7.11 -30.11 4.99
CA THR A 35 6.50 -30.94 6.05
C THR A 35 6.62 -30.26 7.41
N LEU A 36 7.77 -29.65 7.73
CA LEU A 36 7.93 -28.87 8.97
C LEU A 36 6.96 -27.69 9.03
N LEU A 37 6.82 -26.93 7.95
CA LEU A 37 5.87 -25.83 7.85
C LEU A 37 4.42 -26.32 7.96
N GLY A 38 4.10 -27.46 7.36
CA GLY A 38 2.79 -28.10 7.47
C GLY A 38 2.46 -28.52 8.90
N LEU A 39 3.43 -29.14 9.61
CA LEU A 39 3.27 -29.54 11.01
C LEU A 39 3.16 -28.32 11.94
N LEU A 40 3.94 -27.26 11.71
CA LEU A 40 3.80 -25.99 12.43
C LEU A 40 2.42 -25.37 12.19
N GLY A 41 1.95 -25.37 10.94
CA GLY A 41 0.62 -24.88 10.58
C GLY A 41 -0.50 -25.66 11.27
N LEU A 42 -0.41 -26.99 11.27
CA LEU A 42 -1.35 -27.86 11.99
C LEU A 42 -1.30 -27.63 13.51
N GLY A 43 -0.11 -27.45 14.08
CA GLY A 43 0.07 -27.12 15.50
C GLY A 43 -0.59 -25.80 15.87
N ILE A 44 -0.44 -24.77 15.02
CA ILE A 44 -1.13 -23.49 15.20
C ILE A 44 -2.65 -23.71 15.16
N ILE A 45 -3.18 -24.43 14.16
CA ILE A 45 -4.62 -24.68 14.04
C ILE A 45 -5.15 -25.42 15.28
N ALA A 46 -4.46 -26.45 15.75
CA ALA A 46 -4.86 -27.18 16.97
C ALA A 46 -4.88 -26.26 18.20
N PHE A 47 -3.85 -25.42 18.36
CA PHE A 47 -3.79 -24.41 19.42
C PHE A 47 -4.93 -23.38 19.33
N LEU A 48 -5.29 -22.93 18.12
CA LEU A 48 -6.41 -22.01 17.88
C LEU A 48 -7.76 -22.61 18.29
N VAL A 49 -7.96 -23.90 18.00
CA VAL A 49 -9.21 -24.62 18.33
C VAL A 49 -9.32 -24.84 19.83
N ASP A 50 -8.22 -25.22 20.48
CA ASP A 50 -8.18 -25.44 21.94
C ASP A 50 -8.37 -24.13 22.72
N SER A 51 -7.79 -23.03 22.23
CA SER A 51 -7.89 -21.71 22.85
C SER A 51 -9.21 -20.98 22.55
N TRP A 52 -10.25 -21.66 22.07
CA TRP A 52 -11.47 -21.00 21.60
C TRP A 52 -12.49 -20.80 22.72
N ASP A 53 -12.46 -19.63 23.36
CA ASP A 53 -13.50 -19.18 24.31
C ASP A 53 -14.56 -18.31 23.60
N THR A 54 -15.82 -18.78 23.58
CA THR A 54 -16.97 -18.06 23.01
C THR A 54 -17.49 -16.92 23.88
N ASP A 55 -17.35 -17.03 25.20
CA ASP A 55 -17.81 -16.01 26.15
C ASP A 55 -16.87 -14.80 26.12
N PHE A 56 -15.57 -15.06 25.95
CA PHE A 56 -14.58 -14.02 25.66
C PHE A 56 -14.98 -13.21 24.42
N PHE A 57 -15.34 -13.88 23.32
CA PHE A 57 -15.73 -13.20 22.10
C PHE A 57 -16.96 -12.31 22.31
N ALA A 58 -18.02 -12.83 22.92
CA ALA A 58 -19.25 -12.06 23.16
C ALA A 58 -18.98 -10.78 23.96
N ARG A 59 -18.05 -10.84 24.92
CA ARG A 59 -17.69 -9.70 25.78
C ARG A 59 -16.86 -8.63 25.08
N TYR A 60 -15.92 -9.02 24.20
CA TYR A 60 -14.97 -8.09 23.58
C TYR A 60 -15.29 -7.72 22.13
N ALA A 61 -16.10 -8.49 21.42
CA ALA A 61 -16.48 -8.23 20.02
C ALA A 61 -16.99 -6.79 19.77
N PRO A 62 -17.83 -6.17 20.64
CA PRO A 62 -18.25 -4.78 20.45
C PRO A 62 -17.07 -3.79 20.44
N LYS A 63 -16.04 -4.04 21.26
CA LYS A 63 -14.84 -3.20 21.31
C LYS A 63 -13.96 -3.39 20.09
N TYR A 64 -13.78 -4.64 19.64
CA TYR A 64 -13.08 -4.92 18.38
C TYR A 64 -13.77 -4.23 17.20
N LEU A 65 -15.10 -4.25 17.15
CA LEU A 65 -15.85 -3.58 16.09
C LEU A 65 -15.71 -2.04 16.16
N SER A 66 -15.72 -1.47 17.37
CA SER A 66 -15.43 -0.05 17.58
C SER A 66 -14.01 0.32 17.13
N GLY A 67 -13.00 -0.46 17.52
CA GLY A 67 -11.62 -0.26 17.09
C GLY A 67 -11.45 -0.43 15.58
N LEU A 68 -12.15 -1.40 14.98
CA LEU A 68 -12.19 -1.59 13.53
C LEU A 68 -12.77 -0.37 12.82
N TRP A 69 -13.86 0.20 13.34
CA TRP A 69 -14.45 1.42 12.80
C TRP A 69 -13.46 2.59 12.83
N VAL A 70 -12.74 2.74 13.93
CA VAL A 70 -11.64 3.71 14.07
C VAL A 70 -10.55 3.42 13.03
N THR A 71 -10.12 2.17 12.84
CA THR A 71 -9.17 1.82 11.77
C THR A 71 -9.66 2.25 10.38
N VAL A 72 -10.93 1.98 10.04
CA VAL A 72 -11.51 2.37 8.75
C VAL A 72 -11.54 3.88 8.57
N GLN A 73 -11.94 4.63 9.60
CA GLN A 73 -11.96 6.08 9.55
C GLN A 73 -10.57 6.67 9.34
N LEU A 74 -9.57 6.14 10.06
CA LEU A 74 -8.17 6.60 9.98
C LEU A 74 -7.65 6.44 8.56
N VAL A 75 -7.75 5.21 8.05
CA VAL A 75 -7.19 4.84 6.75
C VAL A 75 -7.98 5.51 5.63
N GLY A 76 -9.30 5.48 5.70
CA GLY A 76 -10.17 6.11 4.70
C GLY A 76 -9.89 7.60 4.56
N LEU A 77 -9.83 8.33 5.68
CA LEU A 77 -9.53 9.75 5.66
C LEU A 77 -8.11 10.03 5.14
N SER A 78 -7.12 9.27 5.61
CA SER A 78 -5.72 9.45 5.21
C SER A 78 -5.50 9.16 3.72
N VAL A 79 -6.15 8.13 3.18
CA VAL A 79 -6.09 7.78 1.77
C VAL A 79 -6.72 8.86 0.90
N VAL A 80 -7.87 9.42 1.31
CA VAL A 80 -8.56 10.49 0.57
C VAL A 80 -7.72 11.77 0.55
N LEU A 81 -7.25 12.22 1.71
CA LEU A 81 -6.37 13.39 1.81
C LEU A 81 -5.05 13.15 1.07
N GLY A 82 -4.54 11.92 1.17
CA GLY A 82 -3.33 11.49 0.47
C GLY A 82 -3.50 11.53 -1.03
N ALA A 83 -4.66 11.12 -1.56
CA ALA A 83 -4.98 11.21 -2.98
C ALA A 83 -5.00 12.66 -3.46
N MET A 84 -5.59 13.57 -2.68
CA MET A 84 -5.60 15.01 -2.98
C MET A 84 -4.18 15.59 -3.04
N LEU A 85 -3.30 15.20 -2.12
CA LEU A 85 -1.90 15.64 -2.10
C LEU A 85 -1.03 14.93 -3.16
N SER A 86 -1.38 13.70 -3.53
CA SER A 86 -0.59 12.88 -4.46
C SER A 86 -0.56 13.47 -5.88
N LEU A 87 -1.65 14.09 -6.33
CA LEU A 87 -1.75 14.69 -7.66
C LEU A 87 -0.73 15.83 -7.89
N PRO A 88 -0.66 16.88 -7.05
CA PRO A 88 0.35 17.92 -7.21
C PRO A 88 1.78 17.37 -7.02
N VAL A 89 2.00 16.39 -6.15
CA VAL A 89 3.31 15.75 -5.98
C VAL A 89 3.73 15.00 -7.25
N ALA A 90 2.84 14.20 -7.84
CA ALA A 90 3.08 13.48 -9.09
C ALA A 90 3.36 14.45 -10.25
N LEU A 91 2.58 15.53 -10.35
CA LEU A 91 2.80 16.59 -11.34
C LEU A 91 4.14 17.31 -11.12
N GLY A 92 4.50 17.57 -9.86
CA GLY A 92 5.81 18.11 -9.49
C GLY A 92 6.96 17.22 -9.95
N ARG A 93 6.86 15.90 -9.72
CA ARG A 93 7.85 14.90 -10.15
C ARG A 93 8.07 14.86 -11.66
N MET A 94 7.03 15.14 -12.45
CA MET A 94 7.10 15.18 -13.92
C MET A 94 7.34 16.59 -14.48
N SER A 95 7.49 17.59 -13.61
CA SER A 95 7.63 18.98 -14.03
C SER A 95 9.00 19.24 -14.66
N PRO A 96 9.08 20.04 -15.74
CA PRO A 96 10.37 20.51 -16.26
C PRO A 96 11.06 21.49 -15.30
N ASN A 97 10.34 22.08 -14.35
CA ASN A 97 10.94 22.96 -13.35
C ASN A 97 11.76 22.13 -12.34
N ARG A 98 13.08 22.31 -12.38
CA ARG A 98 14.05 21.59 -11.53
C ARG A 98 13.76 21.73 -10.04
N ALA A 99 13.31 22.90 -9.58
CA ALA A 99 13.01 23.13 -8.17
C ALA A 99 11.78 22.33 -7.72
N ALA A 100 10.69 22.37 -8.51
CA ALA A 100 9.48 21.60 -8.23
C ALA A 100 9.74 20.08 -8.32
N GLY A 101 10.49 19.64 -9.34
CA GLY A 101 10.88 18.24 -9.51
C GLY A 101 11.74 17.71 -8.37
N TRP A 102 12.69 18.51 -7.89
CA TRP A 102 13.54 18.13 -6.76
C TRP A 102 12.79 18.14 -5.43
N ALA A 103 11.95 19.15 -5.17
CA ALA A 103 11.13 19.18 -3.95
C ALA A 103 10.18 17.97 -3.86
N ALA A 104 9.49 17.65 -4.96
CA ALA A 104 8.64 16.47 -5.02
C ALA A 104 9.43 15.16 -4.93
N PHE A 105 10.63 15.09 -5.53
CA PHE A 105 11.53 13.95 -5.40
C PHE A 105 11.97 13.74 -3.95
N ALA A 106 12.45 14.78 -3.27
CA ALA A 106 12.91 14.71 -1.89
C ALA A 106 11.78 14.27 -0.94
N TYR A 107 10.57 14.82 -1.13
CA TYR A 107 9.38 14.39 -0.40
C TYR A 107 9.09 12.89 -0.61
N VAL A 108 8.97 12.44 -1.87
CA VAL A 108 8.68 11.03 -2.18
C VAL A 108 9.79 10.11 -1.65
N TYR A 109 11.05 10.50 -1.80
CA TYR A 109 12.21 9.77 -1.32
C TYR A 109 12.20 9.61 0.20
N PHE A 110 11.91 10.68 0.94
CA PHE A 110 11.85 10.64 2.40
C PHE A 110 10.72 9.74 2.90
N PHE A 111 9.48 9.96 2.43
CA PHE A 111 8.32 9.25 2.97
C PHE A 111 8.26 7.77 2.57
N ARG A 112 8.82 7.42 1.39
CA ARG A 112 8.92 6.00 0.97
C ARG A 112 10.19 5.33 1.47
N GLY A 113 11.25 6.10 1.74
CA GLY A 113 12.53 5.59 2.24
C GLY A 113 12.59 5.41 3.75
N THR A 114 11.61 5.92 4.51
CA THR A 114 11.58 5.83 5.97
C THR A 114 10.41 4.98 6.48
N PRO A 115 10.58 4.22 7.58
CA PRO A 115 9.48 3.43 8.16
C PRO A 115 8.33 4.33 8.63
N LEU A 116 7.09 3.92 8.35
CA LEU A 116 5.89 4.64 8.81
C LEU A 116 5.85 4.79 10.35
N LEU A 117 6.37 3.80 11.07
CA LEU A 117 6.52 3.87 12.54
C LEU A 117 7.47 5.00 12.99
N ALA A 118 8.57 5.22 12.27
CA ALA A 118 9.48 6.31 12.60
C ALA A 118 8.82 7.67 12.32
N GLN A 119 8.08 7.77 11.21
CA GLN A 119 7.34 8.98 10.86
C GLN A 119 6.29 9.35 11.90
N ILE A 120 5.51 8.37 12.38
CA ILE A 120 4.46 8.65 13.38
C ILE A 120 5.06 9.05 14.72
N PHE A 121 6.20 8.47 15.11
CA PHE A 121 6.93 8.90 16.30
C PHE A 121 7.50 10.30 16.16
N LEU A 122 8.09 10.62 15.00
CA LEU A 122 8.61 11.96 14.74
C LEU A 122 7.50 13.02 14.82
N VAL A 123 6.32 12.73 14.29
CA VAL A 123 5.18 13.64 14.37
C VAL A 123 4.63 13.72 15.79
N TYR A 124 4.29 12.59 16.41
CA TYR A 124 3.60 12.58 17.71
C TYR A 124 4.51 13.02 18.86
N TYR A 125 5.67 12.39 19.02
CA TYR A 125 6.60 12.74 20.10
C TYR A 125 7.40 14.00 19.77
N GLY A 126 7.75 14.22 18.49
CA GLY A 126 8.44 15.45 18.08
C GLY A 126 7.59 16.70 18.23
N ALA A 127 6.26 16.62 18.01
CA ALA A 127 5.37 17.75 18.32
C ALA A 127 5.42 18.15 19.80
N GLY A 128 5.66 17.19 20.71
CA GLY A 128 5.85 17.45 22.14
C GLY A 128 7.13 18.21 22.48
N VAL A 129 8.10 18.32 21.55
CA VAL A 129 9.30 19.14 21.73
C VAL A 129 9.04 20.60 21.34
N PHE A 130 8.17 20.85 20.36
CA PHE A 130 7.88 22.18 19.79
C PHE A 130 6.56 22.77 20.29
N VAL A 131 6.21 22.53 21.56
CA VAL A 131 4.89 22.91 22.12
C VAL A 131 4.67 24.42 22.03
N ASP A 132 5.67 25.21 22.38
CA ASP A 132 5.54 26.67 22.44
C ASP A 132 5.39 27.28 21.06
N GLU A 133 6.15 26.80 20.06
CA GLU A 133 6.04 27.20 18.67
C GLU A 133 4.68 26.80 18.08
N LEU A 134 4.23 25.56 18.33
CA LEU A 134 2.93 25.07 17.87
C LEU A 134 1.77 25.81 18.54
N ARG A 135 1.92 26.26 19.79
CA ARG A 135 0.91 27.10 20.47
C ARG A 135 0.82 28.48 19.86
N GLN A 136 1.96 29.12 19.61
CA GLN A 136 2.01 30.42 18.94
C GLN A 136 1.40 30.38 17.54
N ALA A 137 1.61 29.27 16.82
CA ALA A 137 1.01 29.03 15.50
C ALA A 137 -0.49 28.59 15.55
N GLY A 138 -1.07 28.38 16.74
CA GLY A 138 -2.45 27.88 16.90
C GLY A 138 -2.64 26.41 16.50
N LEU A 139 -1.56 25.67 16.27
CA LEU A 139 -1.57 24.28 15.80
C LEU A 139 -1.51 23.25 16.94
N TRP A 140 -1.22 23.67 18.17
CA TRP A 140 -1.09 22.76 19.31
C TRP A 140 -2.34 21.92 19.57
N THR A 141 -3.54 22.49 19.39
CA THR A 141 -4.81 21.75 19.55
C THR A 141 -4.92 20.58 18.58
N PHE A 142 -4.33 20.71 17.38
CA PHE A 142 -4.30 19.64 16.39
C PHE A 142 -3.27 18.57 16.76
N PHE A 143 -2.01 18.95 17.00
CA PHE A 143 -0.90 18.01 17.23
C PHE A 143 -0.85 17.40 18.63
N ARG A 144 -1.62 17.91 19.58
CA ARG A 144 -1.78 17.28 20.90
C ARG A 144 -2.57 15.97 20.82
N GLU A 145 -3.48 15.84 19.85
CA GLU A 145 -4.37 14.68 19.73
C GLU A 145 -3.68 13.54 18.95
N PRO A 146 -3.52 12.33 19.53
CA PRO A 146 -2.80 11.25 18.86
C PRO A 146 -3.45 10.81 17.54
N TRP A 147 -4.79 10.86 17.47
CA TRP A 147 -5.55 10.59 16.26
C TRP A 147 -5.19 11.53 15.11
N ASN A 148 -5.10 12.84 15.39
CA ASN A 148 -4.76 13.84 14.38
C ASN A 148 -3.33 13.68 13.89
N CYS A 149 -2.39 13.38 14.79
CA CYS A 149 -1.01 13.05 14.44
C CYS A 149 -0.92 11.81 13.54
N ALA A 150 -1.72 10.79 13.83
CA ALA A 150 -1.81 9.59 13.01
C ALA A 150 -2.35 9.91 11.61
N VAL A 151 -3.49 10.62 11.50
CA VAL A 151 -4.08 11.02 10.22
C VAL A 151 -3.10 11.87 9.40
N PHE A 152 -2.44 12.84 10.03
CA PHE A 152 -1.44 13.68 9.36
C PHE A 152 -0.28 12.85 8.81
N THR A 153 0.29 11.97 9.64
CA THR A 153 1.42 11.13 9.24
C THR A 153 1.03 10.16 8.13
N PHE A 154 -0.10 9.46 8.27
CA PHE A 154 -0.58 8.50 7.28
C PHE A 154 -0.92 9.19 5.96
N THR A 155 -1.51 10.38 6.01
CA THR A 155 -1.79 11.21 4.82
C THR A 155 -0.51 11.52 4.06
N LEU A 156 0.53 11.99 4.75
CA LEU A 156 1.81 12.31 4.11
C LEU A 156 2.52 11.05 3.58
N ASN A 157 2.44 9.94 4.29
CA ASN A 157 3.03 8.68 3.84
C ASN A 157 2.33 8.17 2.57
N THR A 158 1.02 7.96 2.64
CA THR A 158 0.26 7.39 1.52
C THR A 158 0.24 8.34 0.32
N ALA A 159 0.25 9.67 0.50
CA ALA A 159 0.40 10.62 -0.59
C ALA A 159 1.68 10.39 -1.41
N ALA A 160 2.80 10.06 -0.77
CA ALA A 160 4.06 9.77 -1.45
C ALA A 160 3.99 8.45 -2.26
N TYR A 161 3.38 7.39 -1.71
CA TYR A 161 3.16 6.13 -2.42
C TYR A 161 2.17 6.31 -3.59
N GLN A 162 1.05 6.98 -3.34
CA GLN A 162 0.03 7.29 -4.33
C GLN A 162 0.56 8.18 -5.46
N ALA A 163 1.45 9.14 -5.16
CA ALA A 163 2.06 10.00 -6.17
C ALA A 163 2.97 9.20 -7.12
N GLU A 164 3.72 8.24 -6.58
CA GLU A 164 4.55 7.37 -7.42
C GLU A 164 3.70 6.40 -8.25
N ILE A 165 2.64 5.83 -7.67
CA ILE A 165 1.66 5.02 -8.41
C ILE A 165 1.09 5.81 -9.57
N LEU A 166 0.63 7.04 -9.33
CA LEU A 166 0.06 7.90 -10.35
C LEU A 166 1.07 8.29 -11.42
N ARG A 167 2.30 8.65 -11.02
CA ARG A 167 3.41 8.95 -11.94
C ARG A 167 3.70 7.76 -12.86
N GLY A 168 3.87 6.57 -12.28
CA GLY A 168 4.13 5.34 -13.03
C GLY A 168 2.98 4.99 -13.98
N ALA A 169 1.74 5.20 -13.56
CA ALA A 169 0.57 5.00 -14.40
C ALA A 169 0.49 5.99 -15.56
N ILE A 170 0.82 7.27 -15.34
CA ILE A 170 0.88 8.29 -16.40
C ILE A 170 1.97 7.96 -17.41
N GLU A 171 3.15 7.55 -16.94
CA GLU A 171 4.29 7.16 -17.80
C GLU A 171 4.02 5.88 -18.59
N SER A 172 3.11 5.02 -18.12
CA SER A 172 2.71 3.80 -18.84
C SER A 172 1.81 4.05 -20.05
N VAL A 173 1.20 5.24 -20.16
CA VAL A 173 0.33 5.58 -21.29
C VAL A 173 1.17 5.71 -22.57
N PRO A 174 0.81 5.05 -23.68
CA PRO A 174 1.60 5.07 -24.92
C PRO A 174 1.87 6.49 -25.41
N LYS A 175 3.12 6.76 -25.81
CA LYS A 175 3.54 8.07 -26.35
C LYS A 175 2.70 8.52 -27.56
N GLY A 176 2.21 7.57 -28.37
CA GLY A 176 1.31 7.85 -29.49
C GLY A 176 0.04 8.62 -29.11
N GLN A 177 -0.47 8.48 -27.88
CA GLN A 177 -1.61 9.28 -27.40
C GLN A 177 -1.24 10.76 -27.23
N TRP A 178 -0.02 11.03 -26.76
CA TRP A 178 0.50 12.38 -26.65
C TRP A 178 0.81 13.00 -28.01
N GLU A 179 1.37 12.22 -28.93
CA GLU A 179 1.70 12.65 -30.29
C GLU A 179 0.44 12.94 -31.11
N ALA A 180 -0.55 12.05 -31.09
CA ALA A 180 -1.83 12.24 -31.79
C ALA A 180 -2.58 13.49 -31.31
N ALA A 181 -2.61 13.73 -30.00
CA ALA A 181 -3.22 14.94 -29.46
C ALA A 181 -2.49 16.23 -29.89
N GLN A 182 -1.17 16.17 -30.02
CA GLN A 182 -0.37 17.29 -30.55
C GLN A 182 -0.63 17.52 -32.04
N SER A 183 -0.77 16.47 -32.85
CA SER A 183 -1.15 16.58 -34.27
C SER A 183 -2.53 17.22 -34.47
N LEU A 184 -3.44 17.05 -33.50
CA LEU A 184 -4.75 17.71 -33.47
C LEU A 184 -4.72 19.14 -32.89
N GLY A 185 -3.54 19.67 -32.56
CA GLY A 185 -3.38 21.03 -32.01
C GLY A 185 -3.92 21.19 -30.57
N LEU A 186 -4.13 20.09 -29.85
CA LEU A 186 -4.67 20.16 -28.49
C LEU A 186 -3.63 20.71 -27.50
N ARG A 187 -4.05 21.66 -26.66
CA ARG A 187 -3.20 22.20 -25.57
C ARG A 187 -2.79 21.09 -24.60
N ARG A 188 -1.53 21.09 -24.16
CA ARG A 188 -0.95 20.10 -23.22
C ARG A 188 -1.82 19.79 -22.00
N TRP A 189 -2.43 20.80 -21.38
CA TRP A 189 -3.32 20.61 -20.23
C TRP A 189 -4.62 19.87 -20.60
N THR A 190 -5.19 20.20 -21.77
CA THR A 190 -6.37 19.51 -22.30
C THR A 190 -6.05 18.06 -22.63
N THR A 191 -4.91 17.81 -23.29
CA THR A 191 -4.39 16.45 -23.57
C THR A 191 -4.23 15.67 -22.27
N PHE A 192 -3.56 16.24 -21.27
CA PHE A 192 -3.36 15.60 -19.99
C PHE A 192 -4.69 15.27 -19.29
N ARG A 193 -5.54 16.27 -19.05
CA ARG A 193 -6.76 16.10 -18.24
C ARG A 193 -7.82 15.21 -18.92
N LYS A 194 -7.96 15.30 -20.25
CA LYS A 194 -9.06 14.63 -20.97
C LYS A 194 -8.65 13.31 -21.63
N ILE A 195 -7.38 13.11 -21.95
CA ILE A 195 -6.91 11.93 -22.70
C ILE A 195 -6.05 11.05 -21.80
N ILE A 196 -4.98 11.61 -21.23
CA ILE A 196 -3.95 10.81 -20.54
C ILE A 196 -4.37 10.43 -19.11
N LEU A 197 -4.83 11.40 -18.31
CA LEU A 197 -5.18 11.19 -16.91
C LEU A 197 -6.27 10.13 -16.72
N PRO A 198 -7.38 10.12 -17.49
CA PRO A 198 -8.40 9.07 -17.35
C PRO A 198 -7.86 7.66 -17.62
N GLN A 199 -6.99 7.51 -18.63
CA GLN A 199 -6.35 6.22 -18.94
C GLN A 199 -5.39 5.79 -17.83
N ALA A 200 -4.56 6.72 -17.35
CA ALA A 200 -3.64 6.48 -16.25
C ALA A 200 -4.36 6.08 -14.96
N LEU A 201 -5.51 6.71 -14.63
CA LEU A 201 -6.30 6.35 -13.45
C LEU A 201 -6.85 4.92 -13.50
N ILE A 202 -7.18 4.40 -14.70
CA ILE A 202 -7.59 3.00 -14.86
C ILE A 202 -6.41 2.06 -14.57
N VAL A 203 -5.22 2.39 -15.06
CA VAL A 203 -3.99 1.60 -14.80
C VAL A 203 -3.59 1.64 -13.32
N ALA A 204 -3.75 2.81 -12.67
CA ALA A 204 -3.41 3.03 -11.27
C ALA A 204 -4.34 2.29 -10.28
N LEU A 205 -5.52 1.83 -10.73
CA LEU A 205 -6.53 1.24 -9.87
C LEU A 205 -6.02 0.02 -9.11
N ARG A 206 -5.34 -0.94 -9.77
CA ARG A 206 -4.83 -2.13 -9.06
C ARG A 206 -3.76 -1.78 -8.00
N PRO A 207 -2.71 -0.99 -8.33
CA PRO A 207 -1.75 -0.53 -7.32
C PRO A 207 -2.39 0.27 -6.18
N TYR A 208 -3.41 1.09 -6.43
CA TYR A 208 -4.14 1.80 -5.38
C TYR A 208 -4.84 0.85 -4.40
N GLY A 209 -5.46 -0.22 -4.89
CA GLY A 209 -6.05 -1.23 -4.02
C GLY A 209 -5.02 -1.88 -3.09
N ASN A 210 -3.85 -2.21 -3.63
CA ASN A 210 -2.76 -2.76 -2.84
C ASN A 210 -2.24 -1.77 -1.77
N GLU A 211 -2.12 -0.49 -2.12
CA GLU A 211 -1.74 0.56 -1.17
C GLU A 211 -2.74 0.70 -0.01
N ILE A 212 -4.05 0.68 -0.30
CA ILE A 212 -5.09 0.77 0.74
C ILE A 212 -5.03 -0.47 1.66
N ILE A 213 -4.86 -1.67 1.10
CA ILE A 213 -4.69 -2.90 1.89
C ILE A 213 -3.46 -2.80 2.80
N LEU A 214 -2.34 -2.27 2.28
CA LEU A 214 -1.13 -2.06 3.05
C LEU A 214 -1.35 -1.04 4.17
N MET A 215 -2.10 0.04 3.91
CA MET A 215 -2.46 1.05 4.92
C MET A 215 -3.35 0.49 6.04
N ILE A 216 -4.31 -0.39 5.74
CA ILE A 216 -5.12 -1.07 6.76
C ILE A 216 -4.24 -1.91 7.68
N LYS A 217 -3.33 -2.71 7.11
CA LYS A 217 -2.41 -3.53 7.91
C LYS A 217 -1.43 -2.66 8.70
N GLY A 218 -0.91 -1.61 8.06
CA GLY A 218 0.02 -0.65 8.64
C GLY A 218 -0.62 0.20 9.74
N SER A 219 -1.95 0.39 9.74
CA SER A 219 -2.65 1.17 10.76
C SER A 219 -2.41 0.63 12.17
N ALA A 220 -2.18 -0.67 12.32
CA ALA A 220 -1.99 -1.33 13.62
C ALA A 220 -0.89 -0.67 14.50
N ILE A 221 0.05 0.04 13.88
CA ILE A 221 1.12 0.76 14.60
C ILE A 221 0.59 1.93 15.45
N VAL A 222 -0.59 2.49 15.12
CA VAL A 222 -1.16 3.65 15.86
C VAL A 222 -1.53 3.29 17.30
N ALA A 223 -1.75 1.99 17.57
CA ALA A 223 -1.92 1.46 18.91
C ALA A 223 -0.73 1.77 19.85
N ILE A 224 0.45 2.07 19.30
CA ILE A 224 1.63 2.44 20.09
C ILE A 224 1.54 3.88 20.60
N ILE A 225 0.87 4.77 19.87
CA ILE A 225 0.63 6.17 20.26
C ILE A 225 -0.77 6.35 20.88
N THR A 226 -1.23 5.36 21.66
CA THR A 226 -2.48 5.40 22.44
C THR A 226 -3.78 5.59 21.65
N VAL A 227 -3.77 5.43 20.33
CA VAL A 227 -5.00 5.38 19.53
C VAL A 227 -5.68 4.03 19.73
N LEU A 228 -6.96 4.05 20.11
CA LEU A 228 -7.78 2.85 20.31
C LEU A 228 -8.39 2.38 18.96
N ASP A 229 -7.51 2.02 18.03
CA ASP A 229 -7.88 1.32 16.80
C ASP A 229 -8.09 -0.18 17.07
N LEU A 230 -8.26 -1.01 16.04
CA LEU A 230 -8.42 -2.46 16.21
C LEU A 230 -7.29 -3.06 17.06
N MET A 231 -6.03 -2.70 16.78
CA MET A 231 -4.87 -3.19 17.54
C MET A 231 -4.79 -2.54 18.93
N GLY A 232 -5.23 -1.29 19.07
CA GLY A 232 -5.34 -0.60 20.36
C GLY A 232 -6.30 -1.29 21.32
N GLU A 233 -7.51 -1.63 20.85
CA GLU A 233 -8.48 -2.40 21.64
C GLU A 233 -8.00 -3.84 21.91
N THR A 234 -7.27 -4.44 20.97
CA THR A 234 -6.61 -5.74 21.18
C THR A 234 -5.62 -5.69 22.34
N ARG A 235 -4.70 -4.72 22.34
CA ARG A 235 -3.70 -4.54 23.41
C ARG A 235 -4.35 -4.23 24.75
N ARG A 236 -5.46 -3.47 24.74
CA ARG A 236 -6.24 -3.14 25.93
C ARG A 236 -6.98 -4.34 26.50
N ALA A 237 -7.47 -5.23 25.65
CA ALA A 237 -8.07 -6.49 26.08
C ALA A 237 -6.99 -7.41 26.68
N PHE A 238 -5.87 -7.58 25.97
CA PHE A 238 -4.72 -8.38 26.42
C PHE A 238 -4.17 -7.91 27.77
N SER A 239 -4.02 -6.59 27.99
CA SER A 239 -3.49 -6.09 29.27
C SER A 239 -4.40 -6.33 30.47
N ARG A 240 -5.67 -6.70 30.24
CA ARG A 240 -6.65 -7.01 31.29
C ARG A 240 -6.79 -8.50 31.55
N THR A 241 -6.67 -9.32 30.50
CA THR A 241 -6.91 -10.77 30.59
C THR A 241 -5.63 -11.59 30.55
N TYR A 242 -4.55 -11.04 30.01
CA TYR A 242 -3.29 -11.73 29.67
C TYR A 242 -3.51 -12.94 28.74
N ASP A 243 -4.63 -12.96 28.03
CA ASP A 243 -5.05 -14.05 27.18
C ASP A 243 -4.63 -13.80 25.72
N PHE A 244 -3.79 -14.69 25.19
CA PHE A 244 -3.32 -14.61 23.81
C PHE A 244 -4.44 -14.69 22.76
N GLN A 245 -5.60 -15.25 23.11
CA GLN A 245 -6.78 -15.31 22.25
C GLN A 245 -7.19 -13.92 21.72
N THR A 246 -6.86 -12.85 22.44
CA THR A 246 -7.11 -11.48 21.98
C THR A 246 -6.48 -11.18 20.61
N TYR A 247 -5.28 -11.70 20.36
CA TYR A 247 -4.54 -11.47 19.11
C TYR A 247 -5.04 -12.35 17.97
N ILE A 248 -5.54 -13.54 18.29
CA ILE A 248 -6.20 -14.44 17.33
C ILE A 248 -7.43 -13.73 16.76
N TRP A 249 -8.28 -13.17 17.63
CA TRP A 249 -9.46 -12.41 17.19
C TRP A 249 -9.07 -11.18 16.37
N ALA A 250 -8.06 -10.42 16.80
CA ALA A 250 -7.56 -9.29 16.03
C ALA A 250 -7.12 -9.69 14.62
N ALA A 251 -6.38 -10.81 14.49
CA ALA A 251 -5.93 -11.33 13.20
C ALA A 251 -7.12 -11.74 12.31
N LEU A 252 -8.15 -12.37 12.88
CA LEU A 252 -9.39 -12.71 12.17
C LEU A 252 -10.12 -11.46 11.69
N PHE A 253 -10.25 -10.42 12.52
CA PHE A 253 -10.86 -9.15 12.12
C PHE A 253 -10.05 -8.45 11.03
N TYR A 254 -8.72 -8.39 11.13
CA TYR A 254 -7.85 -7.85 10.08
C TYR A 254 -7.96 -8.63 8.78
N LEU A 255 -8.01 -9.96 8.84
CA LEU A 255 -8.20 -10.81 7.67
C LEU A 255 -9.56 -10.55 7.02
N ALA A 256 -10.62 -10.49 7.82
CA ALA A 256 -11.98 -10.26 7.35
C ALA A 256 -12.11 -8.89 6.65
N ILE A 257 -11.57 -7.81 7.24
CA ILE A 257 -11.64 -6.49 6.61
C ILE A 257 -10.78 -6.41 5.34
N VAL A 258 -9.59 -7.01 5.33
CA VAL A 258 -8.73 -7.02 4.15
C VAL A 258 -9.37 -7.81 3.01
N GLU A 259 -9.95 -8.97 3.29
CA GLU A 259 -10.64 -9.77 2.28
C GLU A 259 -11.92 -9.08 1.78
N ALA A 260 -12.72 -8.49 2.69
CA ALA A 260 -13.87 -7.68 2.30
C ALA A 260 -13.47 -6.52 1.38
N LEU A 261 -12.43 -5.78 1.73
CA LEU A 261 -11.91 -4.70 0.90
C LEU A 261 -11.42 -5.21 -0.46
N ARG A 262 -10.67 -6.32 -0.49
CA ARG A 262 -10.18 -6.93 -1.72
C ARG A 262 -11.32 -7.34 -2.64
N LEU A 263 -12.36 -8.00 -2.11
CA LEU A 263 -13.53 -8.39 -2.90
C LEU A 263 -14.28 -7.19 -3.50
N VAL A 264 -14.42 -6.11 -2.71
CA VAL A 264 -15.01 -4.85 -3.18
C VAL A 264 -14.14 -4.22 -4.27
N TRP A 265 -12.82 -4.18 -4.06
CA TRP A 265 -11.87 -3.62 -5.02
C TRP A 265 -11.83 -4.40 -6.33
N ASP A 266 -11.76 -5.73 -6.27
CA ASP A 266 -11.77 -6.61 -7.45
C ASP A 266 -13.07 -6.48 -8.24
N ARG A 267 -14.20 -6.22 -7.57
CA ARG A 267 -15.49 -5.98 -8.23
C ARG A 267 -15.53 -4.61 -8.90
N LEU A 268 -14.95 -3.58 -8.27
CA LEU A 268 -14.79 -2.25 -8.85
C LEU A 268 -13.85 -2.28 -10.06
N GLU A 269 -12.68 -2.93 -9.94
CA GLU A 269 -11.70 -3.11 -11.01
C GLU A 269 -12.32 -3.80 -12.21
N ARG A 270 -13.01 -4.93 -12.00
CA ARG A 270 -13.69 -5.65 -13.09
C ARG A 270 -14.74 -4.81 -13.80
N ARG A 271 -15.48 -3.95 -13.09
CA ARG A 271 -16.47 -3.06 -13.71
C ARG A 271 -15.82 -1.97 -14.56
N LEU A 272 -14.74 -1.35 -14.07
CA LEU A 272 -14.06 -0.25 -14.75
C LEU A 272 -13.22 -0.73 -15.94
N THR A 273 -12.61 -1.92 -15.84
CA THR A 273 -11.75 -2.51 -16.88
C THR A 273 -12.48 -3.37 -17.89
N ARG A 274 -13.83 -3.47 -17.81
CA ARG A 274 -14.64 -4.31 -18.72
C ARG A 274 -14.39 -4.07 -20.21
N HIS A 275 -14.00 -2.86 -20.60
CA HIS A 275 -13.74 -2.49 -21.99
C HIS A 275 -12.32 -2.81 -22.47
N ILE A 276 -11.40 -3.13 -21.56
CA ILE A 276 -9.99 -3.44 -21.84
C ILE A 276 -9.78 -4.96 -21.94
N ARG A 277 -10.62 -5.73 -21.25
CA ARG A 277 -10.57 -7.19 -21.26
C ARG A 277 -11.13 -7.70 -22.59
N ARG A 278 -10.26 -7.79 -23.60
CA ARG A 278 -10.54 -8.50 -24.85
C ARG A 278 -10.52 -9.99 -24.52
N ASP A 279 -11.59 -10.68 -24.89
CA ASP A 279 -11.68 -12.13 -24.82
C ASP A 279 -10.63 -12.72 -25.76
N ASP A 280 -9.52 -13.20 -25.20
CA ASP A 280 -8.60 -14.16 -25.83
C ASP A 280 -8.85 -15.53 -25.19
#